data_AF-A0A1G9P9F8-F1
#
_entry.id   AF-A0A1G9P9F8-F1
#
_cell.length_a   1.000
_cell.length_b   1.000
_cell.length_c   1.000
_cell.angle_alpha   90.00
_cell.angle_beta   90.00
_cell.angle_gamma   90.00
#
_symmetry.space_group_name_H-M   'P 1'
#
loop_
_entity.id
_entity.type
_entity.pdbx_description
1 polymer ?
#
loop_
_entity_poly.entity_id
_entity_poly.type
_entity_poly.pdbx_seq_one_letter_code
_entity_poly.pdbx_strand_id
1 'polypeptide(L)'
;MSKLLGISSLFFAVLAGALLVLAAGADAAPNRGSRLSGVHGEEGLLPKSCRACHRGMSMAIRGEEEVCLTCHGSEVDRQQMIAADFLRAGGIRGRMADIGAELRKTYNHPVLTVRGVHRSSETLPETNPSAPRHSECVDCHAPHDLTREEPFRGIPGKRVGSFTTDVTHEYELCYRCHAESANRPARSSNKHALFRTTNPSFHPVEGEGANAYVISLREPYKARKTRPGEISTISCSSCHGSDDPQGPRGPHGSRFRGLLKRNYEMETGRPESDYAYALCYGCHSRGSILGNESFPYHAQHIQGRPGVRDSGTSCYTCHDSHGSTRYPHLIRFNEDVVRPNASGQLRFDSRGVASRHGSCLLNCHGVEHAPKSY
;
A
#
# COMPACT_ATOMS: atom_id res chain seq x y z
N MET A 1 83.46 -58.92 -13.51
CA MET A 1 83.22 -57.58 -12.93
C MET A 1 81.84 -57.60 -12.30
N SER A 2 81.80 -57.76 -10.97
CA SER A 2 80.59 -57.89 -10.13
C SER A 2 79.83 -56.55 -10.04
N LYS A 3 78.49 -56.43 -10.12
CA LYS A 3 77.33 -56.98 -9.36
C LYS A 3 76.89 -56.05 -8.20
N LEU A 4 75.56 -55.95 -8.04
CA LEU A 4 74.74 -55.44 -6.91
C LEU A 4 74.56 -53.91 -6.74
N LEU A 5 73.52 -53.37 -6.07
CA LEU A 5 72.09 -53.65 -5.79
C LEU A 5 71.68 -52.53 -4.78
N GLY A 6 70.42 -52.08 -4.77
CA GLY A 6 69.69 -51.81 -3.50
C GLY A 6 69.78 -50.44 -2.78
N ILE A 7 68.65 -49.72 -2.76
CA ILE A 7 67.87 -49.18 -1.60
C ILE A 7 68.59 -48.36 -0.50
N SER A 8 68.12 -47.12 -0.22
CA SER A 8 67.56 -46.61 1.08
C SER A 8 67.54 -45.05 1.07
N SER A 9 66.39 -44.37 1.15
CA SER A 9 65.65 -43.89 2.34
C SER A 9 66.23 -42.64 3.05
N LEU A 10 65.30 -41.79 3.49
CA LEU A 10 65.38 -40.65 4.42
C LEU A 10 65.95 -39.31 3.89
N PHE A 11 65.05 -38.35 3.68
CA PHE A 11 65.30 -36.96 4.07
C PHE A 11 64.13 -36.43 4.91
N PHE A 12 64.50 -35.95 6.09
CA PHE A 12 63.68 -35.34 7.13
C PHE A 12 62.96 -34.07 6.65
N ALA A 13 61.68 -33.93 6.95
CA ALA A 13 61.04 -32.64 7.12
C ALA A 13 59.95 -32.75 8.21
N VAL A 14 60.32 -32.33 9.42
CA VAL A 14 59.39 -32.14 10.54
C VAL A 14 58.64 -30.84 10.29
N LEU A 15 57.36 -30.92 9.92
CA LEU A 15 56.41 -29.82 9.95
C LEU A 15 55.45 -30.05 11.11
N ALA A 16 55.58 -29.24 12.17
CA ALA A 16 54.58 -29.13 13.23
C ALA A 16 54.17 -27.67 13.32
N GLY A 17 52.95 -27.36 12.87
CA GLY A 17 52.41 -26.02 12.96
C GLY A 17 51.16 -25.82 12.11
N ALA A 18 50.01 -26.19 12.66
CA ALA A 18 48.73 -25.46 12.60
C ALA A 18 47.57 -26.42 12.89
N LEU A 19 47.00 -26.29 14.09
CA LEU A 19 45.65 -26.77 14.39
C LEU A 19 44.67 -26.04 13.45
N LEU A 20 44.14 -26.73 12.45
CA LEU A 20 42.89 -26.35 11.80
C LEU A 20 41.74 -26.94 12.61
N VAL A 21 41.11 -26.09 13.41
CA VAL A 21 39.78 -26.35 13.98
C VAL A 21 38.81 -26.44 12.80
N LEU A 22 38.46 -27.66 12.40
CA LEU A 22 37.30 -27.94 11.56
C LEU A 22 36.05 -27.63 12.39
N ALA A 23 35.62 -26.38 12.36
CA ALA A 23 34.25 -26.03 12.72
C ALA A 23 33.35 -26.64 11.64
N ALA A 24 32.85 -27.83 11.89
CA ALA A 24 31.69 -28.37 11.19
C ALA A 24 30.47 -27.51 11.57
N GLY A 25 30.37 -26.33 10.97
CA GLY A 25 29.12 -25.62 10.83
C GLY A 25 28.27 -26.43 9.88
N ALA A 26 27.48 -27.36 10.42
CA ALA A 26 26.31 -27.82 9.72
C ALA A 26 25.45 -26.58 9.49
N ASP A 27 25.43 -26.08 8.25
CA ASP A 27 24.39 -25.18 7.79
C ASP A 27 23.07 -25.94 7.92
N ALA A 28 22.49 -25.85 9.11
CA ALA A 28 21.11 -26.21 9.35
C ALA A 28 20.30 -25.33 8.41
N ALA A 29 19.80 -25.94 7.34
CA ALA A 29 18.70 -25.39 6.56
C ALA A 29 17.68 -24.80 7.55
N PRO A 30 17.20 -23.56 7.34
CA PRO A 30 16.29 -22.92 8.28
C PRO A 30 15.19 -23.91 8.59
N ASN A 31 15.10 -24.29 9.86
CA ASN A 31 14.10 -25.19 10.38
C ASN A 31 12.78 -24.66 9.83
N ARG A 32 12.16 -25.40 8.89
CA ARG A 32 10.81 -25.08 8.41
C ARG A 32 9.93 -25.28 9.62
N GLY A 33 9.83 -24.22 10.43
CA GLY A 33 9.05 -24.19 11.64
C GLY A 33 7.67 -24.72 11.35
N SER A 34 7.05 -25.30 12.37
CA SER A 34 5.63 -25.68 12.37
C SER A 34 4.83 -24.78 11.42
N ARG A 35 4.01 -25.35 10.53
CA ARG A 35 3.12 -24.66 9.56
C ARG A 35 2.14 -23.67 10.21
N LEU A 36 2.27 -23.39 11.49
CA LEU A 36 1.44 -22.53 12.30
C LEU A 36 2.35 -21.78 13.28
N SER A 37 3.20 -20.89 12.75
CA SER A 37 4.20 -20.14 13.51
C SER A 37 3.75 -18.72 13.87
N GLY A 38 2.63 -18.26 13.31
CA GLY A 38 2.02 -16.95 13.56
C GLY A 38 0.99 -16.91 14.69
N VAL A 39 0.24 -15.81 14.79
CA VAL A 39 -0.76 -15.57 15.87
C VAL A 39 -1.87 -16.62 15.94
N HIS A 40 -2.22 -17.23 14.81
CA HIS A 40 -3.22 -18.31 14.76
C HIS A 40 -2.64 -19.66 15.23
N GLY A 41 -1.35 -19.73 15.56
CA GLY A 41 -0.71 -20.89 16.16
C GLY A 41 -0.65 -20.88 17.68
N GLU A 42 -1.00 -19.77 18.30
CA GLU A 42 -0.94 -19.63 19.75
C GLU A 42 -2.06 -20.44 20.42
N GLU A 43 -1.71 -21.50 21.16
CA GLU A 43 -2.70 -22.30 21.92
C GLU A 43 -3.47 -21.46 22.96
N GLY A 44 -2.84 -20.39 23.46
CA GLY A 44 -3.48 -19.41 24.34
C GLY A 44 -4.60 -18.61 23.66
N LEU A 45 -4.63 -18.55 22.34
CA LEU A 45 -5.66 -17.88 21.55
C LEU A 45 -6.63 -18.88 20.91
N LEU A 46 -6.09 -19.90 20.24
CA LEU A 46 -6.84 -20.95 19.54
C LEU A 46 -6.54 -22.32 20.15
N PRO A 47 -7.29 -22.77 21.18
CA PRO A 47 -7.02 -24.03 21.90
C PRO A 47 -7.04 -25.26 20.99
N LYS A 48 -7.77 -25.19 19.87
CA LYS A 48 -7.92 -26.27 18.90
C LYS A 48 -6.96 -26.16 17.71
N SER A 49 -6.06 -25.16 17.71
CA SER A 49 -4.99 -24.98 16.72
C SER A 49 -5.50 -25.16 15.28
N CYS A 50 -4.91 -26.06 14.48
CA CYS A 50 -5.30 -26.36 13.10
C CYS A 50 -6.80 -26.65 12.92
N ARG A 51 -7.44 -27.29 13.93
CA ARG A 51 -8.88 -27.62 13.84
C ARG A 51 -9.79 -26.41 13.96
N ALA A 52 -9.29 -25.26 14.42
CA ALA A 52 -10.06 -24.02 14.44
C ALA A 52 -10.45 -23.56 13.03
N CYS A 53 -9.55 -23.73 12.05
CA CYS A 53 -9.80 -23.35 10.67
C CYS A 53 -10.14 -24.55 9.78
N HIS A 54 -9.49 -25.71 9.98
CA HIS A 54 -9.66 -26.88 9.11
C HIS A 54 -10.76 -27.86 9.59
N ARG A 55 -11.78 -27.39 10.33
CA ARG A 55 -12.90 -28.21 10.81
C ARG A 55 -13.68 -28.80 9.63
N GLY A 56 -13.81 -30.13 9.59
CA GLY A 56 -14.71 -30.81 8.65
C GLY A 56 -14.49 -30.46 7.18
N MET A 57 -13.24 -30.13 6.78
CA MET A 57 -12.87 -29.66 5.44
C MET A 57 -13.61 -28.40 4.96
N SER A 58 -14.20 -27.61 5.87
CA SER A 58 -15.06 -26.46 5.51
C SER A 58 -14.35 -25.43 4.63
N MET A 59 -13.07 -25.15 4.87
CA MET A 59 -12.26 -24.29 4.00
C MET A 59 -12.25 -24.74 2.53
N ALA A 60 -12.12 -26.04 2.28
CA ALA A 60 -12.06 -26.59 0.93
C ALA A 60 -13.43 -26.65 0.23
N ILE A 61 -14.53 -26.65 0.99
CA ILE A 61 -15.89 -26.85 0.49
C ILE A 61 -16.64 -25.51 0.37
N ARG A 62 -16.45 -24.60 1.32
CA ARG A 62 -17.21 -23.36 1.47
C ARG A 62 -16.39 -22.10 1.18
N GLY A 63 -15.08 -22.25 0.94
CA GLY A 63 -14.13 -21.15 0.85
C GLY A 63 -13.63 -20.71 2.22
N GLU A 64 -12.53 -19.97 2.22
CA GLU A 64 -11.88 -19.46 3.41
C GLU A 64 -12.64 -18.34 4.09
N GLU A 65 -13.41 -17.55 3.34
CA GLU A 65 -14.02 -16.31 3.85
C GLU A 65 -15.00 -16.61 4.97
N GLU A 66 -15.84 -17.64 4.80
CA GLU A 66 -16.82 -18.05 5.81
C GLU A 66 -16.12 -18.43 7.11
N VAL A 67 -15.01 -19.16 7.02
CA VAL A 67 -14.24 -19.61 8.18
C VAL A 67 -13.57 -18.43 8.88
N CYS A 68 -12.90 -17.54 8.13
CA CYS A 68 -12.27 -16.34 8.68
C CYS A 68 -13.28 -15.46 9.42
N LEU A 69 -14.48 -15.27 8.84
CA LEU A 69 -15.51 -14.41 9.40
C LEU A 69 -16.18 -14.98 10.66
N THR A 70 -16.04 -16.27 10.97
CA THR A 70 -16.49 -16.80 12.28
C THR A 70 -15.76 -16.18 13.48
N CYS A 71 -14.53 -15.70 13.27
CA CYS A 71 -13.73 -15.00 14.30
C CYS A 71 -13.58 -13.50 14.01
N HIS A 72 -13.44 -13.13 12.74
CA HIS A 72 -13.19 -11.74 12.32
C HIS A 72 -14.46 -10.96 11.94
N GLY A 73 -15.62 -11.61 11.96
CA GLY A 73 -16.93 -10.99 11.70
C GLY A 73 -17.55 -10.38 12.95
N SER A 74 -18.81 -10.71 13.20
CA SER A 74 -19.58 -10.09 14.27
C SER A 74 -19.15 -10.57 15.67
N GLU A 75 -19.61 -9.87 16.70
CA GLU A 75 -19.41 -10.35 18.08
C GLU A 75 -20.13 -11.67 18.35
N VAL A 76 -21.31 -11.86 17.75
CA VAL A 76 -22.08 -13.11 17.88
C VAL A 76 -21.27 -14.29 17.35
N ASP A 77 -20.63 -14.15 16.19
CA ASP A 77 -19.79 -15.21 15.60
C ASP A 77 -18.64 -15.59 16.56
N ARG A 78 -17.97 -14.59 17.13
CA ARG A 78 -16.90 -14.84 18.11
C ARG A 78 -17.40 -15.55 19.37
N GLN A 79 -18.57 -15.18 19.89
CA GLN A 79 -19.14 -15.84 21.07
C GLN A 79 -19.46 -17.30 20.78
N GLN A 80 -19.89 -17.65 19.56
CA GLN A 80 -20.08 -19.04 19.16
C GLN A 80 -18.75 -19.80 19.12
N MET A 81 -17.67 -19.18 18.62
CA MET A 81 -16.34 -19.78 18.61
C MET A 81 -15.76 -19.97 20.02
N ILE A 82 -16.08 -19.08 20.96
CA ILE A 82 -15.75 -19.22 22.39
C ILE A 82 -16.54 -20.36 23.02
N ALA A 83 -17.86 -20.39 22.83
CA ALA A 83 -18.73 -21.43 23.38
C ALA A 83 -18.35 -22.83 22.87
N ALA A 84 -17.85 -22.93 21.64
CA ALA A 84 -17.37 -24.17 21.04
C ALA A 84 -15.89 -24.47 21.30
N ASP A 85 -15.21 -23.71 22.17
CA ASP A 85 -13.80 -23.91 22.57
C ASP A 85 -12.81 -23.85 21.38
N PHE A 86 -13.14 -23.10 20.32
CA PHE A 86 -12.24 -22.83 19.21
C PHE A 86 -11.46 -21.53 19.37
N LEU A 87 -12.00 -20.59 20.14
CA LEU A 87 -11.39 -19.31 20.49
C LEU A 87 -11.40 -19.17 22.02
N ARG A 88 -10.26 -18.83 22.63
CA ARG A 88 -10.21 -18.69 24.09
C ARG A 88 -10.94 -17.41 24.52
N ALA A 89 -11.81 -17.53 25.52
CA ALA A 89 -12.43 -16.37 26.17
C ALA A 89 -11.35 -15.42 26.71
N GLY A 90 -11.41 -14.14 26.33
CA GLY A 90 -10.39 -13.14 26.68
C GLY A 90 -9.04 -13.30 25.96
N GLY A 91 -8.91 -14.25 25.01
CA GLY A 91 -7.68 -14.44 24.23
C GLY A 91 -7.39 -13.29 23.26
N ILE A 92 -8.44 -12.67 22.71
CA ILE A 92 -8.34 -11.45 21.91
C ILE A 92 -8.09 -10.27 22.86
N ARG A 93 -6.94 -9.60 22.69
CA ARG A 93 -6.62 -8.38 23.44
C ARG A 93 -7.29 -7.19 22.76
N GLY A 94 -8.20 -6.53 23.46
CA GLY A 94 -8.93 -5.35 22.96
C GLY A 94 -10.16 -5.70 22.12
N ARG A 95 -10.75 -4.67 21.49
CA ARG A 95 -11.93 -4.84 20.64
C ARG A 95 -11.50 -5.26 19.23
N MET A 96 -12.11 -6.33 18.72
CA MET A 96 -12.04 -6.71 17.31
C MET A 96 -13.28 -6.16 16.58
N ALA A 97 -13.06 -5.28 15.61
CA ALA A 97 -14.13 -4.73 14.79
C ALA A 97 -14.61 -5.75 13.74
N ASP A 98 -15.87 -5.63 13.32
CA ASP A 98 -16.51 -6.56 12.38
C ASP A 98 -16.04 -6.29 10.94
N ILE A 99 -15.18 -7.17 10.42
CA ILE A 99 -14.69 -7.10 9.04
C ILE A 99 -15.81 -7.41 8.04
N GLY A 100 -16.72 -8.32 8.39
CA GLY A 100 -17.85 -8.66 7.54
C GLY A 100 -18.76 -7.45 7.25
N ALA A 101 -18.94 -6.56 8.24
CA ALA A 101 -19.67 -5.32 8.06
C ALA A 101 -18.99 -4.37 7.05
N GLU A 102 -17.67 -4.25 7.09
CA GLU A 102 -16.91 -3.46 6.11
C GLU A 102 -17.01 -4.03 4.71
N LEU A 103 -16.85 -5.34 4.55
CA LEU A 103 -16.91 -6.00 3.24
C LEU A 103 -18.27 -5.89 2.54
N ARG A 104 -19.33 -5.51 3.27
CA ARG A 104 -20.68 -5.24 2.72
C ARG A 104 -20.88 -3.80 2.27
N LYS A 105 -19.94 -2.88 2.54
CA LYS A 105 -20.04 -1.48 2.09
C LYS A 105 -19.90 -1.38 0.58
N THR A 106 -20.42 -0.31 0.00
CA THR A 106 -20.47 -0.08 -1.47
C THR A 106 -19.12 -0.19 -2.15
N TYR A 107 -18.06 0.33 -1.53
CA TYR A 107 -16.69 0.19 -2.03
C TYR A 107 -15.95 -0.76 -1.11
N ASN A 108 -15.62 -1.94 -1.61
CA ASN A 108 -14.92 -2.97 -0.86
C ASN A 108 -13.90 -3.68 -1.76
N HIS A 109 -12.96 -4.39 -1.14
CA HIS A 109 -12.32 -5.49 -1.83
C HIS A 109 -13.33 -6.65 -1.90
N PRO A 110 -13.60 -7.22 -3.09
CA PRO A 110 -14.74 -8.12 -3.36
C PRO A 110 -14.62 -9.54 -2.77
N VAL A 111 -14.05 -9.67 -1.57
CA VAL A 111 -13.86 -10.92 -0.80
C VAL A 111 -15.16 -11.71 -0.67
N LEU A 112 -16.30 -11.03 -0.44
CA LEU A 112 -17.58 -11.74 -0.27
C LEU A 112 -18.20 -12.23 -1.59
N THR A 113 -17.80 -11.66 -2.72
CA THR A 113 -18.46 -11.87 -4.03
C THR A 113 -17.60 -12.63 -5.05
N VAL A 114 -16.28 -12.66 -4.85
CA VAL A 114 -15.33 -13.43 -5.65
C VAL A 114 -14.62 -14.38 -4.69
N ARG A 115 -14.86 -15.69 -4.84
CA ARG A 115 -14.35 -16.74 -3.94
C ARG A 115 -13.84 -17.93 -4.73
N GLY A 116 -12.87 -18.65 -4.17
CA GLY A 116 -12.35 -19.90 -4.73
C GLY A 116 -11.59 -19.72 -6.05
N VAL A 117 -11.12 -18.51 -6.33
CA VAL A 117 -10.30 -18.17 -7.49
C VAL A 117 -8.83 -18.25 -7.13
N HIS A 118 -8.46 -17.96 -5.87
CA HIS A 118 -7.07 -18.02 -5.40
C HIS A 118 -6.45 -19.39 -5.66
N ARG A 119 -5.21 -19.40 -6.17
CA ARG A 119 -4.43 -20.62 -6.32
C ARG A 119 -3.10 -20.47 -5.59
N SER A 120 -2.76 -21.46 -4.76
CA SER A 120 -1.50 -21.44 -4.00
C SER A 120 -0.24 -21.37 -4.88
N SER A 121 -0.35 -21.73 -6.17
CA SER A 121 0.74 -21.68 -7.14
C SER A 121 0.62 -20.52 -8.14
N GLU A 122 -0.30 -19.57 -7.93
CA GLU A 122 -0.39 -18.39 -8.77
C GLU A 122 0.87 -17.54 -8.66
N THR A 123 1.17 -16.81 -9.73
CA THR A 123 2.28 -15.85 -9.75
C THR A 123 1.68 -14.48 -9.93
N LEU A 124 1.90 -13.61 -8.93
CA LEU A 124 1.50 -12.21 -9.01
C LEU A 124 2.74 -11.30 -9.17
N PRO A 125 2.62 -10.12 -9.83
CA PRO A 125 1.41 -9.61 -10.50
C PRO A 125 0.95 -10.47 -11.68
N GLU A 126 -0.37 -10.47 -11.93
CA GLU A 126 -0.95 -11.28 -13.01
C GLU A 126 -0.39 -10.86 -14.37
N THR A 127 -0.11 -11.84 -15.24
CA THR A 127 0.45 -11.64 -16.58
C THR A 127 -0.59 -11.87 -17.70
N ASN A 128 -1.67 -12.58 -17.39
CA ASN A 128 -2.80 -12.82 -18.28
C ASN A 128 -3.89 -11.74 -18.08
N PRO A 129 -4.15 -10.86 -19.05
CA PRO A 129 -5.18 -9.82 -18.94
C PRO A 129 -6.61 -10.37 -18.80
N SER A 130 -6.84 -11.62 -19.22
CA SER A 130 -8.14 -12.29 -19.16
C SER A 130 -8.36 -13.07 -17.85
N ALA A 131 -7.35 -13.16 -16.98
CA ALA A 131 -7.50 -13.86 -15.71
C ALA A 131 -8.49 -13.12 -14.81
N PRO A 132 -9.41 -13.85 -14.14
CA PRO A 132 -10.37 -13.24 -13.23
C PRO A 132 -9.65 -12.49 -12.12
N ARG A 133 -10.05 -11.24 -11.87
CA ARG A 133 -9.55 -10.50 -10.72
C ARG A 133 -10.21 -11.05 -9.46
N HIS A 134 -9.41 -11.31 -8.44
CA HIS A 134 -9.90 -11.70 -7.12
C HIS A 134 -9.15 -10.93 -6.03
N SER A 135 -9.76 -10.96 -4.85
CA SER A 135 -9.17 -10.53 -3.59
C SER A 135 -9.87 -11.34 -2.50
N GLU A 136 -9.24 -12.40 -2.07
CA GLU A 136 -9.66 -13.33 -1.04
C GLU A 136 -8.83 -13.07 0.23
N CYS A 137 -9.22 -13.65 1.37
CA CYS A 137 -8.53 -13.38 2.63
C CYS A 137 -7.03 -13.76 2.54
N VAL A 138 -6.72 -14.88 1.87
CA VAL A 138 -5.35 -15.40 1.77
C VAL A 138 -4.50 -14.74 0.69
N ASP A 139 -5.09 -13.92 -0.18
CA ASP A 139 -4.33 -13.07 -1.11
C ASP A 139 -3.54 -11.97 -0.38
N CYS A 140 -4.06 -11.56 0.78
CA CYS A 140 -3.57 -10.43 1.58
C CYS A 140 -3.10 -10.81 2.98
N HIS A 141 -3.38 -12.03 3.45
CA HIS A 141 -2.96 -12.53 4.75
C HIS A 141 -2.37 -13.93 4.60
N ALA A 142 -1.27 -14.19 5.30
CA ALA A 142 -0.73 -15.54 5.47
C ALA A 142 -1.04 -16.02 6.90
N PRO A 143 -2.24 -16.57 7.16
CA PRO A 143 -2.74 -16.83 8.52
C PRO A 143 -1.86 -17.80 9.32
N HIS A 144 -1.07 -18.63 8.64
CA HIS A 144 -0.12 -19.57 9.23
C HIS A 144 1.16 -18.91 9.77
N ASP A 145 1.55 -17.75 9.24
CA ASP A 145 2.88 -17.18 9.44
C ASP A 145 2.85 -15.77 10.05
N LEU A 146 1.79 -15.01 9.81
CA LEU A 146 1.71 -13.61 10.25
C LEU A 146 1.75 -13.47 11.77
N THR A 147 2.49 -12.47 12.24
CA THR A 147 2.55 -12.07 13.65
C THR A 147 1.81 -10.74 13.83
N ARG A 148 1.70 -10.23 15.07
CA ARG A 148 1.09 -8.91 15.31
C ARG A 148 1.97 -7.78 14.77
N GLU A 149 3.29 -7.99 14.84
CA GLU A 149 4.32 -7.03 14.44
C GLU A 149 4.62 -7.13 12.94
N GLU A 150 4.42 -8.31 12.34
CA GLU A 150 4.70 -8.58 10.92
C GLU A 150 3.44 -9.08 10.21
N PRO A 151 2.47 -8.18 9.90
CA PRO A 151 1.17 -8.57 9.36
C PRO A 151 1.23 -9.16 7.93
N PHE A 152 2.34 -8.96 7.22
CA PHE A 152 2.55 -9.45 5.84
C PHE A 152 3.48 -10.66 5.76
N ARG A 153 4.02 -11.11 6.90
CA ARG A 153 4.94 -12.25 6.93
C ARG A 153 4.26 -13.50 6.33
N GLY A 154 4.97 -14.18 5.44
CA GLY A 154 4.50 -15.38 4.74
C GLY A 154 3.79 -15.09 3.41
N ILE A 155 3.57 -13.81 3.05
CA ILE A 155 3.00 -13.44 1.75
C ILE A 155 4.12 -13.35 0.72
N PRO A 156 4.05 -14.10 -0.40
CA PRO A 156 5.02 -13.99 -1.47
C PRO A 156 4.90 -12.63 -2.16
N GLY A 157 6.03 -11.97 -2.32
CA GLY A 157 6.17 -10.73 -3.07
C GLY A 157 6.31 -10.96 -4.57
N LYS A 158 6.95 -10.00 -5.24
CA LYS A 158 7.13 -10.03 -6.69
C LYS A 158 8.22 -11.02 -7.08
N ARG A 159 7.99 -11.77 -8.16
CA ARG A 159 9.04 -12.61 -8.76
C ARG A 159 10.05 -11.74 -9.52
N VAL A 160 11.33 -11.90 -9.19
CA VAL A 160 12.49 -11.27 -9.86
C VAL A 160 13.43 -12.39 -10.33
N GLY A 161 13.35 -12.70 -11.63
CA GLY A 161 14.06 -13.84 -12.21
C GLY A 161 13.58 -15.18 -11.62
N SER A 162 14.50 -15.92 -11.00
CA SER A 162 14.20 -17.20 -10.31
C SER A 162 13.76 -17.02 -8.85
N PHE A 163 13.88 -15.82 -8.29
CA PHE A 163 13.61 -15.54 -6.88
C PHE A 163 12.26 -14.86 -6.70
N THR A 164 11.60 -15.15 -5.58
CA THR A 164 10.42 -14.42 -5.12
C THR A 164 10.83 -13.64 -3.88
N THR A 165 10.58 -12.33 -3.87
CA THR A 165 10.85 -11.50 -2.69
C THR A 165 9.78 -11.73 -1.63
N ASP A 166 10.03 -11.29 -0.41
CA ASP A 166 8.98 -11.20 0.61
C ASP A 166 8.25 -9.86 0.52
N VAL A 167 7.01 -9.82 1.02
CA VAL A 167 6.28 -8.57 1.28
C VAL A 167 6.64 -8.08 2.67
N THR A 168 7.29 -6.93 2.74
CA THR A 168 7.73 -6.29 4.00
C THR A 168 7.04 -4.95 4.23
N HIS A 169 6.55 -4.30 3.17
CA HIS A 169 5.82 -3.05 3.22
C HIS A 169 4.43 -3.19 2.60
N GLU A 170 3.45 -2.41 3.09
CA GLU A 170 2.06 -2.46 2.63
C GLU A 170 1.94 -2.22 1.11
N TYR A 171 2.72 -1.28 0.55
CA TYR A 171 2.64 -0.98 -0.87
C TYR A 171 3.07 -2.17 -1.75
N GLU A 172 3.98 -3.03 -1.28
CA GLU A 172 4.43 -4.22 -2.01
C GLU A 172 3.28 -5.22 -2.16
N LEU A 173 2.46 -5.37 -1.11
CA LEU A 173 1.23 -6.15 -1.17
C LEU A 173 0.26 -5.56 -2.18
N CYS A 174 -0.03 -4.26 -2.08
CA CYS A 174 -0.97 -3.59 -2.97
C CYS A 174 -0.54 -3.68 -4.45
N TYR A 175 0.77 -3.63 -4.71
CA TYR A 175 1.34 -3.67 -6.06
C TYR A 175 1.14 -5.00 -6.77
N ARG A 176 0.92 -6.10 -6.04
CA ARG A 176 0.55 -7.40 -6.64
C ARG A 176 -0.68 -7.27 -7.57
N CYS A 177 -1.62 -6.36 -7.26
CA CYS A 177 -2.85 -6.16 -8.03
C CYS A 177 -3.00 -4.76 -8.63
N HIS A 178 -2.49 -3.71 -7.95
CA HIS A 178 -2.70 -2.31 -8.33
C HIS A 178 -1.51 -1.68 -9.07
N ALA A 179 -0.39 -2.39 -9.23
CA ALA A 179 0.75 -1.96 -10.03
C ALA A 179 0.74 -2.63 -11.40
N GLU A 180 1.74 -3.45 -11.76
CA GLU A 180 1.93 -3.97 -13.12
C GLU A 180 0.94 -5.06 -13.59
N SER A 181 -0.03 -5.47 -12.75
CA SER A 181 -0.98 -6.55 -13.07
C SER A 181 -1.66 -6.33 -14.44
N ALA A 182 -1.61 -7.34 -15.31
CA ALA A 182 -2.15 -7.28 -16.66
C ALA A 182 -3.68 -7.17 -16.69
N ASN A 183 -4.36 -7.76 -15.69
CA ASN A 183 -5.81 -7.71 -15.54
C ASN A 183 -6.29 -6.49 -14.72
N ARG A 184 -5.45 -5.46 -14.53
CA ARG A 184 -5.84 -4.22 -13.83
C ARG A 184 -6.93 -3.48 -14.63
N PRO A 185 -7.91 -2.80 -13.99
CA PRO A 185 -8.97 -2.09 -14.72
C PRO A 185 -8.41 -1.09 -15.74
N ALA A 186 -8.96 -1.08 -16.96
CA ALA A 186 -8.40 -0.35 -18.11
C ALA A 186 -8.13 1.15 -17.85
N ARG A 187 -8.98 1.82 -17.04
CA ARG A 187 -8.84 3.25 -16.70
C ARG A 187 -7.98 3.53 -15.46
N SER A 188 -7.32 2.52 -14.91
CA SER A 188 -6.48 2.70 -13.73
C SER A 188 -4.99 2.79 -14.08
N SER A 189 -4.31 3.71 -13.44
CA SER A 189 -2.85 3.87 -13.54
C SER A 189 -2.11 2.78 -12.76
N ASN A 190 -0.92 2.41 -13.24
CA ASN A 190 0.04 1.62 -12.47
C ASN A 190 0.48 2.43 -11.25
N LYS A 191 0.13 1.99 -10.04
CA LYS A 191 0.44 2.74 -8.80
C LYS A 191 1.93 2.82 -8.49
N HIS A 192 2.66 1.73 -8.66
CA HIS A 192 4.12 1.74 -8.53
C HIS A 192 4.76 2.80 -9.45
N ALA A 193 4.29 2.93 -10.69
CA ALA A 193 4.81 3.94 -11.61
C ALA A 193 4.59 5.39 -11.14
N LEU A 194 3.58 5.66 -10.31
CA LEU A 194 3.30 7.00 -9.77
C LEU A 194 4.03 7.29 -8.47
N PHE A 195 4.31 6.27 -7.66
CA PHE A 195 4.94 6.42 -6.35
C PHE A 195 6.47 6.34 -6.37
N ARG A 196 7.08 6.02 -7.52
CA ARG A 196 8.54 5.93 -7.64
C ARG A 196 9.22 7.16 -7.05
N THR A 197 10.22 6.92 -6.20
CA THR A 197 11.00 8.00 -5.57
C THR A 197 11.84 8.81 -6.55
N THR A 198 12.00 8.32 -7.78
CA THR A 198 12.65 9.02 -8.89
C THR A 198 11.72 9.96 -9.66
N ASN A 199 10.41 9.94 -9.38
CA ASN A 199 9.47 10.84 -10.02
C ASN A 199 9.65 12.29 -9.52
N PRO A 200 9.38 13.31 -10.36
CA PRO A 200 9.42 14.71 -9.94
C PRO A 200 8.53 15.02 -8.73
N SER A 201 7.43 14.30 -8.55
CA SER A 201 6.63 14.37 -7.32
C SER A 201 5.78 13.11 -7.09
N PHE A 202 5.58 12.80 -5.82
CA PHE A 202 4.81 11.66 -5.34
C PHE A 202 4.43 11.88 -3.87
N HIS A 203 3.32 11.27 -3.43
CA HIS A 203 3.06 11.11 -2.00
C HIS A 203 4.00 10.04 -1.42
N PRO A 204 4.49 10.21 -0.19
CA PRO A 204 5.67 9.49 0.30
C PRO A 204 5.33 8.08 0.78
N VAL A 205 5.00 7.18 -0.14
CA VAL A 205 4.64 5.77 0.14
C VAL A 205 5.86 4.85 0.10
N GLU A 206 6.69 4.96 -0.95
CA GLU A 206 7.92 4.17 -1.11
C GLU A 206 9.14 4.81 -0.43
N GLY A 207 9.02 6.06 0.01
CA GLY A 207 10.09 6.82 0.64
C GLY A 207 9.69 8.28 0.85
N GLU A 208 10.56 9.06 1.48
CA GLU A 208 10.30 10.50 1.71
C GLU A 208 10.09 11.25 0.39
N GLY A 209 9.18 12.24 0.40
CA GLY A 209 8.75 12.92 -0.83
C GLY A 209 9.87 13.69 -1.53
N ALA A 210 9.82 13.90 -2.85
CA ALA A 210 10.89 14.61 -3.56
C ALA A 210 11.14 16.05 -3.05
N ASN A 211 10.09 16.77 -2.66
CA ASN A 211 10.19 18.18 -2.24
C ASN A 211 10.67 18.32 -0.79
N ALA A 212 11.64 19.22 -0.55
CA ALA A 212 12.14 19.50 0.80
C ALA A 212 11.18 20.33 1.66
N TYR A 213 10.22 21.03 1.05
CA TYR A 213 9.27 21.89 1.75
C TYR A 213 7.86 21.75 1.18
N VAL A 214 6.90 21.41 2.05
CA VAL A 214 5.47 21.34 1.74
C VAL A 214 4.73 22.13 2.82
N ILE A 215 4.46 23.40 2.54
CA ILE A 215 4.01 24.39 3.53
C ILE A 215 2.67 24.02 4.19
N SER A 216 1.81 23.33 3.46
CA SER A 216 0.47 23.00 3.95
C SER A 216 0.47 21.79 4.88
N LEU A 217 1.56 21.06 5.11
CA LEU A 217 1.52 19.90 6.00
C LEU A 217 1.20 20.30 7.44
N ARG A 218 0.24 19.61 8.04
CA ARG A 218 -0.13 19.74 9.47
C ARG A 218 0.79 18.88 10.31
N GLU A 219 1.05 19.27 11.55
CA GLU A 219 1.70 18.37 12.51
C GLU A 219 0.91 17.06 12.66
N PRO A 220 1.57 15.89 12.79
CA PRO A 220 3.03 15.69 12.84
C PRO A 220 3.69 15.44 11.47
N TYR A 221 2.99 15.70 10.35
CA TYR A 221 3.49 15.43 9.01
C TYR A 221 4.56 16.45 8.59
N LYS A 222 5.67 15.95 8.05
CA LYS A 222 6.81 16.75 7.56
C LYS A 222 7.30 16.22 6.23
N ALA A 223 7.84 17.09 5.38
CA ALA A 223 8.41 16.69 4.10
C ALA A 223 9.69 15.83 4.28
N ARG A 224 10.44 16.08 5.35
CA ARG A 224 11.64 15.33 5.76
C ARG A 224 11.55 15.04 7.24
N LYS A 225 11.90 13.83 7.65
CA LYS A 225 11.99 13.46 9.06
C LYS A 225 13.36 13.85 9.58
N THR A 226 13.37 14.82 10.48
CA THR A 226 14.56 15.33 11.16
C THR A 226 14.52 15.04 12.66
N ARG A 227 13.34 14.76 13.21
CA ARG A 227 13.13 14.49 14.64
C ARG A 227 12.28 13.25 14.89
N PRO A 228 12.42 12.60 16.06
CA PRO A 228 11.47 11.59 16.51
C PRO A 228 10.04 12.14 16.56
N GLY A 229 9.06 11.32 16.17
CA GLY A 229 7.64 11.69 16.15
C GLY A 229 7.16 12.36 14.85
N GLU A 230 8.06 12.88 14.01
CA GLU A 230 7.70 13.41 12.69
C GLU A 230 7.36 12.26 11.72
N ILE A 231 6.32 12.50 10.89
CA ILE A 231 5.85 11.56 9.88
C ILE A 231 6.21 12.11 8.49
N SER A 232 7.18 11.49 7.82
CA SER A 232 7.60 11.84 6.46
C SER A 232 7.26 10.81 5.39
N THR A 233 6.80 9.64 5.82
CA THR A 233 6.25 8.58 4.97
C THR A 233 4.87 8.19 5.45
N ILE A 234 4.03 7.77 4.51
CA ILE A 234 2.67 7.30 4.75
C ILE A 234 2.49 5.93 4.10
N SER A 235 1.42 5.25 4.49
CA SER A 235 1.04 3.95 3.94
C SER A 235 -0.15 4.09 2.99
N CYS A 236 -0.45 3.08 2.19
CA CYS A 236 -1.66 3.04 1.38
C CYS A 236 -2.91 3.19 2.28
N SER A 237 -2.89 2.55 3.45
CA SER A 237 -3.96 2.63 4.46
C SER A 237 -4.06 3.95 5.21
N SER A 238 -3.17 4.90 4.95
CA SER A 238 -3.33 6.28 5.40
C SER A 238 -4.51 6.95 4.68
N CYS A 239 -4.77 6.56 3.43
CA CYS A 239 -5.87 7.07 2.61
C CYS A 239 -6.97 6.02 2.38
N HIS A 240 -6.60 4.75 2.23
CA HIS A 240 -7.52 3.67 1.87
C HIS A 240 -7.89 2.77 3.07
N GLY A 241 -9.16 2.62 3.38
CA GLY A 241 -9.62 1.86 4.55
C GLY A 241 -11.02 2.23 4.98
N SER A 242 -11.41 1.71 6.15
CA SER A 242 -12.71 2.02 6.74
C SER A 242 -12.88 3.53 6.94
N ASP A 243 -14.05 4.01 6.51
CA ASP A 243 -14.58 5.34 6.83
C ASP A 243 -15.05 5.47 8.29
N ASP A 244 -15.12 4.36 9.03
CA ASP A 244 -15.33 4.35 10.47
C ASP A 244 -13.98 4.32 11.19
N PRO A 245 -13.62 5.35 12.00
CA PRO A 245 -12.39 5.35 12.77
C PRO A 245 -12.31 4.22 13.82
N GLN A 246 -13.45 3.62 14.19
CA GLN A 246 -13.54 2.46 15.07
C GLN A 246 -13.65 1.13 14.29
N GLY A 247 -13.69 1.20 12.96
CA GLY A 247 -13.71 0.05 12.08
C GLY A 247 -12.39 -0.74 12.10
N PRO A 248 -12.35 -1.93 11.48
CA PRO A 248 -11.15 -2.73 11.40
C PRO A 248 -10.08 -1.99 10.59
N ARG A 249 -8.82 -2.21 10.97
CA ARG A 249 -7.67 -1.70 10.22
C ARG A 249 -7.54 -2.42 8.89
N GLY A 250 -6.95 -1.75 7.89
CA GLY A 250 -6.75 -2.29 6.55
C GLY A 250 -7.88 -1.96 5.56
N PRO A 251 -7.67 -2.20 4.25
CA PRO A 251 -8.53 -1.74 3.18
C PRO A 251 -9.71 -2.69 2.88
N HIS A 252 -10.54 -3.01 3.88
CA HIS A 252 -11.67 -3.95 3.69
C HIS A 252 -12.85 -3.32 2.95
N GLY A 253 -13.32 -2.17 3.45
CA GLY A 253 -14.52 -1.51 2.95
C GLY A 253 -14.56 -0.02 3.27
N SER A 254 -15.33 0.73 2.51
CA SER A 254 -15.65 2.13 2.76
C SER A 254 -16.96 2.54 2.08
N ARG A 255 -17.66 3.52 2.67
CA ARG A 255 -18.75 4.23 1.98
C ARG A 255 -18.26 5.17 0.87
N PHE A 256 -16.98 5.58 0.91
CA PHE A 256 -16.41 6.54 -0.04
C PHE A 256 -15.73 5.85 -1.21
N ARG A 257 -15.94 6.40 -2.42
CA ARG A 257 -15.42 5.85 -3.68
C ARG A 257 -13.93 5.61 -3.63
N GLY A 258 -13.49 4.44 -4.09
CA GLY A 258 -12.08 4.06 -4.10
C GLY A 258 -11.56 3.63 -2.74
N LEU A 259 -12.42 3.09 -1.87
CA LEU A 259 -12.03 2.61 -0.54
C LEU A 259 -11.45 3.71 0.36
N LEU A 260 -11.88 4.96 0.21
CA LEU A 260 -11.25 6.09 0.92
C LEU A 260 -11.74 6.19 2.36
N LYS A 261 -10.86 6.52 3.30
CA LYS A 261 -11.22 6.70 4.72
C LYS A 261 -12.07 7.94 4.99
N ARG A 262 -12.04 8.91 4.07
CA ARG A 262 -12.78 10.17 4.16
C ARG A 262 -13.22 10.59 2.77
N ASN A 263 -14.18 11.50 2.73
CA ASN A 263 -14.68 12.03 1.47
C ASN A 263 -13.58 12.78 0.70
N TYR A 264 -13.58 12.57 -0.62
CA TYR A 264 -12.74 13.28 -1.57
C TYR A 264 -13.54 13.51 -2.85
N GLU A 265 -13.96 14.75 -3.05
CA GLU A 265 -14.76 15.13 -4.20
C GLU A 265 -13.87 15.31 -5.45
N MET A 266 -14.07 14.46 -6.45
CA MET A 266 -13.28 14.48 -7.69
C MET A 266 -14.01 15.22 -8.82
N GLU A 267 -15.30 15.49 -8.65
CA GLU A 267 -16.11 16.18 -9.65
C GLU A 267 -15.89 17.70 -9.60
N THR A 268 -15.94 18.33 -10.76
CA THR A 268 -15.87 19.79 -10.88
C THR A 268 -17.23 20.44 -10.63
N GLY A 269 -17.26 21.72 -10.25
CA GLY A 269 -18.49 22.47 -10.05
C GLY A 269 -19.15 22.22 -8.69
N ARG A 270 -18.50 21.45 -7.82
CA ARG A 270 -18.91 21.23 -6.44
C ARG A 270 -18.17 22.18 -5.51
N PRO A 271 -18.89 22.81 -4.55
CA PRO A 271 -18.27 23.78 -3.67
C PRO A 271 -17.25 23.12 -2.75
N GLU A 272 -16.13 23.81 -2.57
CA GLU A 272 -15.12 23.48 -1.58
C GLU A 272 -15.70 23.53 -0.15
N SER A 273 -15.34 22.53 0.66
CA SER A 273 -15.61 22.52 2.11
C SER A 273 -14.66 21.56 2.82
N ASP A 274 -14.59 21.68 4.16
CA ASP A 274 -13.86 20.72 5.01
C ASP A 274 -14.29 19.27 4.75
N TYR A 275 -15.57 19.03 4.43
CA TYR A 275 -16.07 17.71 4.08
C TYR A 275 -15.71 17.28 2.66
N ALA A 276 -15.78 18.18 1.66
CA ALA A 276 -15.50 17.85 0.26
C ALA A 276 -14.09 17.29 0.06
N TYR A 277 -13.10 17.83 0.79
CA TYR A 277 -11.69 17.43 0.71
C TYR A 277 -11.15 16.90 2.04
N ALA A 278 -12.02 16.31 2.88
CA ALA A 278 -11.69 15.79 4.20
C ALA A 278 -10.50 14.81 4.19
N LEU A 279 -10.35 14.04 3.12
CA LEU A 279 -9.18 13.16 2.94
C LEU A 279 -7.87 13.95 2.90
N CYS A 280 -7.80 14.97 2.04
CA CYS A 280 -6.62 15.81 1.86
C CYS A 280 -6.33 16.64 3.13
N TYR A 281 -7.39 17.19 3.74
CA TYR A 281 -7.26 18.00 4.96
C TYR A 281 -6.87 17.22 6.22
N GLY A 282 -6.85 15.88 6.13
CA GLY A 282 -6.26 15.02 7.15
C GLY A 282 -4.76 15.28 7.36
N CYS A 283 -4.03 15.59 6.28
CA CYS A 283 -2.59 15.87 6.32
C CYS A 283 -2.25 17.31 5.94
N HIS A 284 -3.11 17.99 5.17
CA HIS A 284 -2.88 19.35 4.71
C HIS A 284 -3.78 20.38 5.43
N SER A 285 -3.26 21.55 5.71
CA SER A 285 -3.95 22.68 6.30
C SER A 285 -4.80 23.35 5.23
N ARG A 286 -6.12 23.28 5.40
CA ARG A 286 -7.09 24.04 4.59
C ARG A 286 -6.78 25.54 4.58
N GLY A 287 -6.42 26.09 5.73
CA GLY A 287 -6.05 27.50 5.87
C GLY A 287 -4.83 27.87 5.02
N SER A 288 -3.80 27.03 4.99
CA SER A 288 -2.61 27.26 4.16
C SER A 288 -2.93 27.19 2.65
N ILE A 289 -3.73 26.19 2.27
CA ILE A 289 -4.17 25.96 0.89
C ILE A 289 -4.98 27.15 0.36
N LEU A 290 -6.00 27.58 1.11
CA LEU A 290 -6.91 28.66 0.72
C LEU A 290 -6.32 30.06 1.04
N GLY A 291 -5.28 30.12 1.86
CA GLY A 291 -4.46 31.32 2.07
C GLY A 291 -3.50 31.62 0.92
N ASN A 292 -3.48 30.77 -0.13
CA ASN A 292 -2.58 30.89 -1.28
C ASN A 292 -1.08 30.84 -0.92
N GLU A 293 -0.71 30.22 0.20
CA GLU A 293 0.66 30.26 0.73
C GLU A 293 1.67 29.53 -0.17
N SER A 294 1.22 28.48 -0.87
CA SER A 294 2.05 27.69 -1.78
C SER A 294 1.93 28.10 -3.25
N PHE A 295 0.82 28.74 -3.62
CA PHE A 295 0.46 29.02 -5.01
C PHE A 295 -0.54 30.18 -5.07
N PRO A 296 -0.23 31.30 -5.74
CA PRO A 296 -1.17 32.40 -5.92
C PRO A 296 -2.46 31.99 -6.61
N TYR A 297 -3.58 32.55 -6.18
CA TYR A 297 -4.93 32.26 -6.68
C TYR A 297 -5.38 30.78 -6.52
N HIS A 298 -4.73 30.00 -5.66
CA HIS A 298 -5.16 28.63 -5.36
C HIS A 298 -6.61 28.56 -4.87
N ALA A 299 -6.98 29.45 -3.93
CA ALA A 299 -8.34 29.58 -3.43
C ALA A 299 -9.34 29.87 -4.56
N GLN A 300 -8.97 30.74 -5.51
CA GLN A 300 -9.85 31.07 -6.63
C GLN A 300 -10.10 29.86 -7.54
N HIS A 301 -9.09 29.02 -7.77
CA HIS A 301 -9.29 27.82 -8.58
C HIS A 301 -10.18 26.79 -7.88
N ILE A 302 -10.07 26.65 -6.57
CA ILE A 302 -10.80 25.62 -5.81
C ILE A 302 -12.20 26.10 -5.41
N GLN A 303 -12.34 27.34 -4.97
CA GLN A 303 -13.59 27.92 -4.46
C GLN A 303 -14.38 28.66 -5.55
N GLY A 304 -13.77 28.87 -6.73
CA GLY A 304 -14.34 29.66 -7.79
C GLY A 304 -14.25 31.16 -7.52
N ARG A 305 -14.97 31.94 -8.33
CA ARG A 305 -14.98 33.41 -8.24
C ARG A 305 -16.25 33.91 -7.56
N PRO A 306 -16.14 34.74 -6.50
CA PRO A 306 -17.29 35.39 -5.90
C PRO A 306 -18.10 36.18 -6.94
N GLY A 307 -19.43 36.04 -6.92
CA GLY A 307 -20.33 36.77 -7.82
C GLY A 307 -20.48 36.19 -9.23
N VAL A 308 -19.76 35.11 -9.56
CA VAL A 308 -19.93 34.33 -10.79
C VAL A 308 -20.54 32.97 -10.41
N ARG A 309 -21.34 32.36 -11.29
CA ARG A 309 -21.82 30.96 -11.10
C ARG A 309 -20.68 29.96 -11.38
N ASP A 310 -19.59 30.08 -10.63
CA ASP A 310 -18.40 29.26 -10.70
C ASP A 310 -18.09 28.73 -9.30
N SER A 311 -18.28 27.44 -9.08
CA SER A 311 -17.99 26.76 -7.81
C SER A 311 -16.52 26.34 -7.68
N GLY A 312 -15.67 26.69 -8.64
CA GLY A 312 -14.29 26.22 -8.72
C GLY A 312 -14.18 24.78 -9.23
N THR A 313 -12.97 24.24 -9.10
CA THR A 313 -12.60 22.91 -9.60
C THR A 313 -12.02 22.02 -8.50
N SER A 314 -12.09 20.70 -8.71
CA SER A 314 -11.54 19.73 -7.76
C SER A 314 -10.01 19.79 -7.72
N CYS A 315 -9.41 19.45 -6.58
CA CYS A 315 -7.98 19.13 -6.49
C CYS A 315 -7.56 18.12 -7.57
N TYR A 316 -8.44 17.16 -7.91
CA TYR A 316 -8.21 16.12 -8.92
C TYR A 316 -8.04 16.67 -10.33
N THR A 317 -8.54 17.88 -10.61
CA THR A 317 -8.40 18.53 -11.92
C THR A 317 -6.95 18.84 -12.25
N CYS A 318 -6.14 19.17 -11.24
CA CYS A 318 -4.74 19.56 -11.41
C CYS A 318 -3.75 18.54 -10.81
N HIS A 319 -4.14 17.85 -9.73
CA HIS A 319 -3.26 17.00 -8.95
C HIS A 319 -3.66 15.52 -9.01
N ASP A 320 -2.69 14.64 -9.19
CA ASP A 320 -2.84 13.21 -8.92
C ASP A 320 -2.48 12.93 -7.46
N SER A 321 -3.40 12.34 -6.72
CA SER A 321 -3.20 12.01 -5.29
C SER A 321 -2.12 10.95 -5.03
N HIS A 322 -1.51 10.35 -6.06
CA HIS A 322 -0.41 9.39 -5.89
C HIS A 322 0.92 10.01 -6.31
N GLY A 323 0.99 10.59 -7.51
CA GLY A 323 2.22 11.17 -8.04
C GLY A 323 2.16 11.58 -9.51
N SER A 324 3.21 12.26 -9.95
CA SER A 324 3.40 12.72 -11.31
C SER A 324 4.78 12.34 -11.82
N THR A 325 4.82 11.66 -12.96
CA THR A 325 6.05 11.28 -13.64
C THR A 325 6.70 12.45 -14.41
N ARG A 326 6.01 13.59 -14.52
CA ARG A 326 6.41 14.69 -15.39
C ARG A 326 6.64 16.01 -14.67
N TYR A 327 5.83 16.32 -13.66
CA TYR A 327 5.82 17.64 -13.03
C TYR A 327 6.00 17.55 -11.52
N PRO A 328 6.60 18.58 -10.89
CA PRO A 328 6.60 18.70 -9.44
C PRO A 328 5.18 18.96 -8.89
N HIS A 329 5.05 18.95 -7.56
CA HIS A 329 3.83 19.32 -6.83
C HIS A 329 2.59 18.48 -7.17
N LEU A 330 2.77 17.21 -7.51
CA LEU A 330 1.73 16.25 -7.89
C LEU A 330 0.94 16.67 -9.13
N ILE A 331 1.44 17.64 -9.92
CA ILE A 331 0.69 18.17 -11.06
C ILE A 331 0.59 17.09 -12.14
N ARG A 332 -0.65 16.72 -12.45
CA ARG A 332 -1.03 15.85 -13.54
C ARG A 332 -2.46 16.18 -13.89
N PHE A 333 -2.62 16.97 -14.95
CA PHE A 333 -3.90 17.52 -15.35
C PHE A 333 -4.90 16.42 -15.73
N ASN A 334 -6.13 16.54 -15.24
CA ASN A 334 -7.24 15.74 -15.73
C ASN A 334 -7.69 16.27 -17.09
N GLU A 335 -7.35 15.53 -18.15
CA GLU A 335 -7.63 15.93 -19.54
C GLU A 335 -9.11 15.91 -19.92
N ASP A 336 -9.99 15.35 -19.07
CA ASP A 336 -11.44 15.51 -19.22
C ASP A 336 -11.89 16.96 -19.00
N VAL A 337 -11.10 17.74 -18.25
CA VAL A 337 -11.41 19.12 -17.84
C VAL A 337 -10.41 20.12 -18.42
N VAL A 338 -9.11 19.80 -18.33
CA VAL A 338 -8.01 20.67 -18.75
C VAL A 338 -7.60 20.32 -20.18
N ARG A 339 -7.59 21.32 -21.06
CA ARG A 339 -7.30 21.14 -22.49
C ARG A 339 -6.02 21.87 -22.89
N PRO A 340 -5.43 21.53 -24.04
CA PRO A 340 -4.41 22.38 -24.64
C PRO A 340 -4.93 23.81 -24.85
N ASN A 341 -4.03 24.77 -24.67
CA ASN A 341 -4.27 26.17 -24.96
C ASN A 341 -4.39 26.41 -26.49
N ALA A 342 -4.68 27.63 -26.93
CA ALA A 342 -4.85 27.97 -28.34
C ALA A 342 -3.58 27.70 -29.19
N SER A 343 -2.40 27.68 -28.56
CA SER A 343 -1.12 27.32 -29.18
C SER A 343 -0.81 25.82 -29.10
N GLY A 344 -1.77 24.98 -28.69
CA GLY A 344 -1.62 23.53 -28.58
C GLY A 344 -0.81 23.04 -27.38
N GLN A 345 -0.58 23.90 -26.37
CA GLN A 345 0.24 23.55 -25.21
C GLN A 345 -0.61 23.09 -24.03
N LEU A 346 -0.20 21.99 -23.39
CA LEU A 346 -0.73 21.50 -22.11
C LEU A 346 0.45 21.15 -21.20
N ARG A 347 0.90 22.14 -20.42
CA ARG A 347 2.04 21.97 -19.51
C ARG A 347 2.07 22.94 -18.34
N PHE A 348 2.82 22.54 -17.32
CA PHE A 348 3.22 23.38 -16.20
C PHE A 348 4.73 23.61 -16.25
N ASP A 349 5.14 24.87 -16.24
CA ASP A 349 6.54 25.29 -16.20
C ASP A 349 6.86 25.79 -14.79
N SER A 350 7.59 25.01 -14.00
CA SER A 350 8.05 25.42 -12.66
C SER A 350 9.20 26.41 -12.78
N ARG A 351 9.14 27.55 -12.07
CA ARG A 351 10.24 28.51 -12.01
C ARG A 351 11.13 28.26 -10.78
N GLY A 352 11.49 26.99 -10.53
CA GLY A 352 12.36 26.56 -9.43
C GLY A 352 11.62 26.20 -8.14
N VAL A 353 12.11 25.18 -7.44
CA VAL A 353 11.44 24.58 -6.25
C VAL A 353 11.31 25.57 -5.08
N ALA A 354 12.25 26.51 -4.95
CA ALA A 354 12.27 27.50 -3.88
C ALA A 354 11.44 28.76 -4.17
N SER A 355 11.16 29.05 -5.44
CA SER A 355 10.52 30.32 -5.82
C SER A 355 9.02 30.34 -5.55
N ARG A 356 8.39 29.18 -5.36
CA ARG A 356 6.92 29.06 -5.19
C ARG A 356 6.15 29.65 -6.38
N HIS A 357 6.81 29.73 -7.53
CA HIS A 357 6.27 30.28 -8.74
C HIS A 357 6.28 29.25 -9.88
N GLY A 358 5.25 29.29 -10.69
CA GLY A 358 5.12 28.47 -11.87
C GLY A 358 4.18 29.11 -12.88
N SER A 359 4.21 28.63 -14.11
CA SER A 359 3.29 29.08 -15.13
C SER A 359 2.59 27.94 -15.80
N CYS A 360 1.28 28.10 -15.97
CA CYS A 360 0.47 27.15 -16.73
C CYS A 360 0.35 27.61 -18.18
N LEU A 361 0.48 26.65 -19.09
CA LEU A 361 0.22 26.78 -20.52
C LEU A 361 -0.84 25.75 -20.87
N LEU A 362 -2.11 26.14 -20.77
CA LEU A 362 -3.29 25.27 -20.88
C LEU A 362 -4.56 26.11 -21.05
N ASN A 363 -5.66 25.46 -21.38
CA ASN A 363 -7.01 26.00 -21.26
C ASN A 363 -7.77 25.25 -20.17
N CYS A 364 -8.40 25.96 -19.24
CA CYS A 364 -9.19 25.38 -18.17
C CYS A 364 -10.49 26.16 -18.01
N HIS A 365 -11.64 25.50 -18.11
CA HIS A 365 -12.96 26.13 -18.04
C HIS A 365 -13.13 27.34 -18.99
N GLY A 366 -12.57 27.27 -20.20
CA GLY A 366 -12.60 28.36 -21.17
C GLY A 366 -11.68 29.53 -20.84
N VAL A 367 -10.97 29.48 -19.70
CA VAL A 367 -9.93 30.44 -19.35
C VAL A 367 -8.63 29.99 -20.00
N GLU A 368 -8.06 30.88 -20.80
CA GLU A 368 -6.79 30.66 -21.48
C GLU A 368 -5.61 31.00 -20.56
N HIS A 369 -4.60 30.12 -20.51
CA HIS A 369 -3.32 30.33 -19.82
C HIS A 369 -2.20 30.22 -20.87
N ALA A 370 -1.57 31.36 -21.23
CA ALA A 370 -0.64 31.40 -22.36
C ALA A 370 0.48 32.47 -22.25
N PRO A 371 1.50 32.29 -21.39
CA PRO A 371 1.48 31.61 -20.10
C PRO A 371 0.81 32.51 -19.03
N LYS A 372 0.11 31.91 -18.08
CA LYS A 372 -0.27 32.62 -16.84
C LYS A 372 0.68 32.23 -15.73
N SER A 373 1.28 33.24 -15.09
CA SER A 373 2.21 33.08 -13.97
C SER A 373 1.47 33.10 -12.65
N TYR A 374 1.96 32.27 -11.74
CA TYR A 374 1.51 32.11 -10.36
C TYR A 374 2.76 32.17 -9.50
#